data_AF-A0A1G6KZE0-F1
#
_entry.id   AF-A0A1G6KZE0-F1
#
_cell.length_a   1.000
_cell.length_b   1.000
_cell.length_c   1.000
_cell.angle_alpha   90.00
_cell.angle_beta   90.00
_cell.angle_gamma   90.00
#
_symmetry.space_group_name_H-M   'P 1'
#
loop_
_entity.id
_entity.type
_entity.pdbx_description
1 polymer ?
#
loop_
_entity_poly.entity_id
_entity_poly.type
_entity_poly.pdbx_seq_one_letter_code
_entity_poly.pdbx_strand_id
1 'polypeptide(L)'
;MKKLTLSLLWIFCATVVSAQVYKLDPVFTDRNTLTYLSYWKLLDGKTGKEKTDTFSLWGYQLYHDDWSSGAYEVEYYKGNAAEMYQLLAAIVAFSGKYGNEDKVLTRIAGVQVKTLNQMKFRYTLVFDRENKVVCRFTQKQWKHILEAFETYCQTNRIRYDSGGSL
;
A
#
# COMPACT_ATOMS: atom_id res chain seq x y z
N MET A 1 -4.19 46.71 -19.47
CA MET A 1 -4.90 45.83 -18.51
C MET A 1 -5.57 44.61 -19.14
N LYS A 2 -6.17 44.68 -20.34
CA LYS A 2 -6.81 43.53 -21.03
C LYS A 2 -5.89 42.33 -21.36
N LYS A 3 -4.58 42.55 -21.51
CA LYS A 3 -3.61 41.46 -21.79
C LYS A 3 -3.30 40.60 -20.56
N LEU A 4 -3.27 41.20 -19.36
CA LEU A 4 -2.98 40.50 -18.09
C LEU A 4 -4.09 39.53 -17.69
N THR A 5 -5.36 39.88 -17.95
CA THR A 5 -6.52 39.02 -17.66
C THR A 5 -6.57 37.80 -18.57
N LEU A 6 -6.10 37.90 -19.82
CA LEU A 6 -6.08 36.78 -20.76
C LEU A 6 -4.98 35.76 -20.41
N SER A 7 -3.82 36.23 -19.95
CA SER A 7 -2.70 35.38 -19.53
C SER A 7 -3.02 34.58 -18.26
N LEU A 8 -3.70 35.19 -17.29
CA LEU A 8 -4.16 34.52 -16.07
C LEU A 8 -5.19 33.42 -16.36
N LEU A 9 -6.09 33.64 -17.32
CA LEU A 9 -7.08 32.64 -17.75
C LEU A 9 -6.41 31.43 -18.42
N TRP A 10 -5.36 31.66 -19.22
CA TRP A 10 -4.58 30.58 -19.85
C TRP A 10 -3.77 29.75 -18.86
N ILE A 11 -3.18 30.37 -17.84
CA ILE A 11 -2.46 29.66 -16.77
C ILE A 11 -3.44 28.78 -15.97
N PHE A 12 -4.64 29.27 -15.71
CA PHE A 12 -5.68 28.52 -15.00
C PHE A 12 -6.25 27.36 -15.84
N CYS A 13 -6.40 27.53 -17.16
CA CYS A 13 -6.78 26.43 -18.05
C CYS A 13 -5.66 25.38 -18.20
N ALA A 14 -4.40 25.78 -18.24
CA ALA A 14 -3.27 24.86 -18.40
C ALA A 14 -3.07 23.92 -17.19
N THR A 15 -3.36 24.38 -15.97
CA THR A 15 -3.27 23.56 -14.75
C THR A 15 -4.40 22.53 -14.64
N VAL A 16 -5.61 22.86 -15.10
CA VAL A 16 -6.76 21.93 -15.09
C VAL A 16 -6.64 20.84 -16.15
N VAL A 17 -5.99 21.12 -17.30
CA VAL A 17 -5.79 20.15 -18.39
C VAL A 17 -4.68 19.13 -18.10
N SER A 18 -3.90 19.33 -17.02
CA SER A 18 -2.73 18.47 -16.69
C SER A 18 -2.93 17.59 -15.45
N ALA A 19 -4.15 17.47 -14.93
CA ALA A 19 -4.44 16.57 -13.82
C ALA A 19 -4.37 15.11 -14.28
N GLN A 20 -3.35 14.38 -13.81
CA GLN A 20 -3.24 12.95 -14.07
C GLN A 20 -4.30 12.22 -13.26
N VAL A 21 -5.17 11.49 -13.95
CA VAL A 21 -6.24 10.72 -13.31
C VAL A 21 -5.74 9.30 -13.10
N TYR A 22 -5.78 8.84 -11.85
CA TYR A 22 -5.44 7.48 -11.48
C TYR A 22 -6.70 6.72 -11.07
N LYS A 23 -6.76 5.44 -11.45
CA LYS A 23 -7.68 4.45 -10.93
C LYS A 23 -6.91 3.53 -9.99
N LEU A 24 -7.44 3.33 -8.79
CA LEU A 24 -6.93 2.30 -7.89
C LEU A 24 -7.50 0.95 -8.34
N ASP A 25 -6.64 0.11 -8.92
CA ASP A 25 -7.00 -1.28 -9.23
C ASP A 25 -6.69 -2.16 -8.00
N PRO A 26 -7.64 -3.00 -7.55
CA PRO A 26 -7.42 -3.87 -6.40
C PRO A 26 -6.46 -5.01 -6.76
N VAL A 27 -5.46 -5.22 -5.93
CA VAL A 27 -4.48 -6.33 -6.03
C VAL A 27 -4.82 -7.42 -5.01
N PHE A 28 -5.18 -7.01 -3.79
CA PHE A 28 -5.62 -7.88 -2.71
C PHE A 28 -6.64 -7.15 -1.85
N THR A 29 -7.64 -7.86 -1.33
CA THR A 29 -8.64 -7.31 -0.39
C THR A 29 -8.97 -8.34 0.69
N ASP A 30 -8.92 -7.94 1.96
CA ASP A 30 -9.48 -8.70 3.07
C ASP A 30 -10.65 -7.95 3.69
N ARG A 31 -11.85 -8.52 3.58
CA ARG A 31 -13.08 -7.89 4.09
C ARG A 31 -13.16 -7.87 5.61
N ASN A 32 -12.49 -8.80 6.29
CA ASN A 32 -12.58 -8.90 7.75
C ASN A 32 -11.82 -7.79 8.46
N THR A 33 -10.64 -7.42 7.95
CA THR A 33 -9.83 -6.32 8.47
C THR A 33 -9.97 -5.03 7.66
N LEU A 34 -10.80 -5.07 6.60
CA LEU A 34 -10.94 -4.01 5.60
C LEU A 34 -9.58 -3.55 5.03
N THR A 35 -8.56 -4.41 5.07
CA THR A 35 -7.22 -4.07 4.58
C THR A 35 -7.09 -4.48 3.12
N TYR A 36 -6.46 -3.65 2.29
CA TYR A 36 -6.27 -3.94 0.88
C TYR A 36 -4.96 -3.39 0.31
N LEU A 37 -4.52 -4.00 -0.79
CA LEU A 37 -3.39 -3.57 -1.61
C LEU A 37 -3.95 -3.10 -2.95
N SER A 38 -3.57 -1.90 -3.38
CA SER A 38 -3.99 -1.34 -4.67
C SER A 38 -2.81 -0.91 -5.54
N TYR A 39 -3.03 -0.96 -6.85
CA TYR A 39 -2.14 -0.45 -7.88
C TYR A 39 -2.69 0.86 -8.44
N TRP A 40 -1.84 1.87 -8.56
CA TRP A 40 -2.21 3.19 -9.10
C TRP A 40 -2.12 3.17 -10.63
N LYS A 41 -3.20 2.71 -11.28
CA LYS A 41 -3.28 2.67 -12.75
C LYS A 41 -3.61 4.03 -13.31
N LEU A 42 -2.78 4.54 -14.21
CA LEU A 42 -3.06 5.80 -14.92
C LEU A 42 -4.21 5.60 -15.92
N LEU A 43 -5.22 6.48 -15.90
CA LEU A 43 -6.36 6.46 -16.82
C LEU A 43 -6.09 7.28 -18.08
N ASP A 44 -5.53 8.48 -17.93
CA ASP A 44 -5.23 9.39 -19.04
C ASP A 44 -3.85 10.04 -18.88
N GLY A 45 -3.00 9.88 -19.90
CA GLY A 45 -1.67 10.46 -19.98
C GLY A 45 -0.72 9.59 -20.80
N LYS A 46 0.19 10.22 -21.56
CA LYS A 46 1.26 9.48 -22.25
C LYS A 46 2.13 8.79 -21.20
N THR A 47 2.34 7.49 -21.37
CA THR A 47 3.42 6.69 -20.77
C THR A 47 4.77 7.28 -21.21
N GLY A 48 5.16 8.40 -20.60
CA GLY A 48 6.54 8.84 -20.60
C GLY A 48 7.40 7.75 -19.95
N LYS A 49 8.59 7.51 -20.51
CA LYS A 49 9.49 6.37 -20.25
C LYS A 49 9.97 6.16 -18.80
N GLU A 50 9.45 6.86 -17.79
CA GLU A 50 9.99 6.87 -16.43
C GLU A 50 8.94 6.95 -15.30
N LYS A 51 7.71 6.47 -15.49
CA LYS A 51 6.76 6.44 -14.36
C LYS A 51 6.72 5.09 -13.69
N THR A 52 7.11 5.09 -12.42
CA THR A 52 7.28 3.91 -11.59
C THR A 52 5.92 3.34 -11.18
N ASP A 53 5.72 2.04 -11.44
CA ASP A 53 4.54 1.29 -11.03
C ASP A 53 4.33 1.43 -9.52
N THR A 54 3.31 2.17 -9.11
CA THR A 54 3.08 2.55 -7.71
C THR A 54 1.98 1.70 -7.09
N PHE A 55 2.24 1.23 -5.89
CA PHE A 55 1.33 0.42 -5.08
C PHE A 55 1.14 1.05 -3.71
N SER A 56 -0.04 0.82 -3.13
CA SER A 56 -0.36 1.29 -1.78
C SER A 56 -1.05 0.22 -0.97
N LEU A 57 -0.66 0.13 0.30
CA LEU A 57 -1.32 -0.69 1.31
C LEU A 57 -2.21 0.22 2.17
N TRP A 58 -3.45 -0.22 2.30
CA TRP A 58 -4.54 0.50 2.96
C TRP A 58 -5.15 -0.35 4.05
N GLY A 59 -5.62 0.29 5.11
CA GLY A 59 -6.52 -0.31 6.06
C GLY A 59 -7.36 0.76 6.73
N TYR A 60 -8.04 0.40 7.81
CA TYR A 60 -8.96 1.32 8.48
C TYR A 60 -8.58 1.49 9.94
N GLN A 61 -8.70 2.73 10.41
CA GLN A 61 -8.57 3.11 11.81
C GLN A 61 -9.90 3.57 12.36
N LEU A 62 -10.05 3.45 13.67
CA LEU A 62 -11.17 3.99 14.42
C LEU A 62 -10.70 5.20 15.23
N TYR A 63 -11.40 6.33 15.12
CA TYR A 63 -11.20 7.50 15.98
C TYR A 63 -11.84 7.30 17.37
N HIS A 64 -12.88 6.46 17.45
CA HIS A 64 -13.65 6.07 18.64
C HIS A 64 -14.17 4.62 18.50
N ASP A 65 -14.78 4.03 19.54
CA ASP A 65 -15.41 2.69 19.48
C ASP A 65 -16.65 2.59 18.55
N ASP A 66 -16.93 3.62 17.73
CA ASP A 66 -18.05 3.66 16.78
C ASP A 66 -17.57 3.48 15.33
N TRP A 67 -17.90 2.32 14.76
CA TRP A 67 -17.66 1.97 13.36
C TRP A 67 -18.49 2.80 12.36
N SER A 68 -19.62 3.35 12.78
CA SER A 68 -20.55 4.05 11.89
C SER A 68 -20.16 5.49 11.58
N SER A 69 -19.42 6.13 12.49
CA SER A 69 -19.01 7.55 12.35
C SER A 69 -17.51 7.79 12.54
N GLY A 70 -16.76 6.81 13.07
CA GLY A 70 -15.36 6.98 13.45
C GLY A 70 -14.33 6.23 12.60
N ALA A 71 -14.76 5.42 11.62
CA ALA A 71 -13.85 4.66 10.76
C ALA A 71 -13.30 5.52 9.62
N TYR A 72 -11.98 5.61 9.50
CA TYR A 72 -11.32 6.27 8.38
C TYR A 72 -10.25 5.37 7.75
N GLU A 73 -10.10 5.51 6.44
CA GLU A 73 -9.12 4.78 5.65
C GLU A 73 -7.73 5.42 5.80
N VAL A 74 -6.70 4.58 5.91
CA VAL A 74 -5.31 5.02 6.08
C VAL A 74 -4.41 4.28 5.09
N GLU A 75 -3.69 5.06 4.27
CA GLU A 75 -2.54 4.58 3.49
C GLU A 75 -1.33 4.43 4.43
N TYR A 76 -1.07 3.22 4.89
CA TYR A 76 0.03 2.98 5.84
C TYR A 76 1.36 2.72 5.12
N TYR A 77 1.34 2.38 3.84
CA TYR A 77 2.53 2.31 3.01
C TYR A 77 2.23 2.60 1.54
N LYS A 78 3.16 3.30 0.88
CA LYS A 78 3.15 3.59 -0.54
C LYS A 78 4.56 3.44 -1.07
N GLY A 79 4.71 2.75 -2.19
CA GLY A 79 6.01 2.53 -2.81
C GLY A 79 5.87 2.02 -4.23
N ASN A 80 7.00 1.98 -4.94
CA ASN A 80 7.04 1.31 -6.23
C ASN A 80 6.97 -0.21 -6.12
N ALA A 81 6.87 -0.92 -7.24
CA ALA A 81 6.79 -2.38 -7.28
C ALA A 81 7.92 -3.07 -6.51
N ALA A 82 9.17 -2.62 -6.65
CA ALA A 82 10.31 -3.20 -5.96
C ALA A 82 10.29 -2.93 -4.46
N GLU A 83 9.97 -1.70 -4.06
CA GLU A 83 9.81 -1.32 -2.64
C GLU A 83 8.65 -2.07 -1.97
N MET A 84 7.55 -2.29 -2.70
CA MET A 84 6.41 -3.04 -2.22
C MET A 84 6.76 -4.52 -2.04
N TYR A 85 7.43 -5.12 -3.02
CA TYR A 85 7.93 -6.49 -2.91
C TYR A 85 8.84 -6.66 -1.70
N GLN A 86 9.83 -5.77 -1.54
CA GLN A 86 10.77 -5.82 -0.42
C GLN A 86 10.05 -5.71 0.93
N LEU A 87 9.07 -4.81 1.07
CA LEU A 87 8.26 -4.72 2.29
C LEU A 87 7.51 -6.03 2.57
N LEU A 88 6.74 -6.53 1.59
CA LEU A 88 5.90 -7.72 1.77
C LEU A 88 6.75 -8.96 2.08
N ALA A 89 7.83 -9.17 1.32
CA ALA A 89 8.77 -10.27 1.55
C ALA A 89 9.43 -10.17 2.94
N ALA A 90 9.83 -8.97 3.36
CA ALA A 90 10.40 -8.77 4.69
C ALA A 90 9.39 -9.01 5.82
N ILE A 91 8.12 -8.63 5.66
CA ILE A 91 7.06 -8.96 6.63
C ILE A 91 6.84 -10.47 6.72
N VAL A 92 6.82 -11.18 5.58
CA VAL A 92 6.72 -12.65 5.55
C VAL A 92 7.91 -13.29 6.27
N ALA A 93 9.14 -12.82 6.01
CA ALA A 93 10.35 -13.30 6.65
C ALA A 93 10.35 -13.03 8.16
N PHE A 94 9.98 -11.81 8.57
CA PHE A 94 9.82 -11.44 9.96
C PHE A 94 8.81 -12.34 10.68
N SER A 95 7.64 -12.53 10.08
CA SER A 95 6.58 -13.39 10.62
C SER A 95 7.01 -14.84 10.75
N GLY A 96 7.81 -15.34 9.80
CA GLY A 96 8.36 -16.70 9.85
C GLY A 96 9.45 -16.88 10.91
N LYS A 97 10.35 -15.90 11.05
CA LYS A 97 11.47 -15.96 12.00
C LYS A 97 11.01 -15.78 13.44
N TYR A 98 10.20 -14.75 13.69
CA TYR A 98 9.83 -14.32 15.04
C TYR A 98 8.41 -14.72 15.44
N GLY A 99 7.61 -15.37 14.58
CA GLY A 99 6.21 -15.69 14.88
C GLY A 99 6.01 -16.61 16.09
N ASN A 100 7.05 -17.29 16.58
CA ASN A 100 7.00 -18.07 17.82
C ASN A 100 7.20 -17.22 19.08
N GLU A 101 7.72 -16.01 18.92
CA GLU A 101 7.99 -15.07 20.00
C GLU A 101 6.86 -14.05 20.09
N ASP A 102 6.50 -13.66 21.32
CA ASP A 102 5.47 -12.65 21.53
C ASP A 102 6.09 -11.26 21.68
N LYS A 103 5.43 -10.24 21.11
CA LYS A 103 5.78 -8.81 21.24
C LYS A 103 7.15 -8.40 20.68
N VAL A 104 7.74 -9.17 19.77
CA VAL A 104 8.93 -8.72 19.02
C VAL A 104 8.50 -7.54 18.13
N LEU A 105 9.17 -6.40 18.28
CA LEU A 105 8.84 -5.15 17.60
C LEU A 105 10.01 -4.73 16.69
N THR A 106 9.72 -4.35 15.45
CA THR A 106 10.73 -3.79 14.54
C THR A 106 10.11 -2.81 13.56
N ARG A 107 10.94 -2.20 12.70
CA ARG A 107 10.52 -1.38 11.56
C ARG A 107 11.04 -1.98 10.26
N ILE A 108 10.15 -2.15 9.29
CA ILE A 108 10.44 -2.63 7.94
C ILE A 108 10.04 -1.53 6.97
N ALA A 109 11.01 -0.98 6.22
CA ALA A 109 10.79 0.17 5.32
C ALA A 109 10.01 1.33 5.98
N GLY A 110 10.32 1.62 7.24
CA GLY A 110 9.66 2.68 8.03
C GLY A 110 8.32 2.27 8.66
N VAL A 111 7.72 1.15 8.24
CA VAL A 111 6.48 0.60 8.81
C VAL A 111 6.78 -0.19 10.07
N GLN A 112 6.13 0.14 11.18
CA GLN A 112 6.29 -0.60 12.43
C GLN A 112 5.50 -1.92 12.36
N VAL A 113 6.15 -3.01 12.76
CA VAL A 113 5.54 -4.35 12.80
C VAL A 113 5.84 -5.05 14.11
N LYS A 114 4.88 -5.82 14.62
CA LYS A 114 4.99 -6.49 15.92
C LYS A 114 4.42 -7.91 15.89
N THR A 115 5.07 -8.87 16.52
CA THR A 115 4.47 -10.20 16.73
C THR A 115 3.47 -10.18 17.89
N LEU A 116 2.39 -10.95 17.75
CA LEU A 116 1.38 -11.15 18.79
C LEU A 116 0.97 -12.63 18.83
N ASN A 117 1.13 -13.26 19.98
CA ASN A 117 0.68 -14.63 20.22
C ASN A 117 -0.57 -14.62 21.11
N GLN A 118 -1.72 -15.00 20.54
CA GLN A 118 -3.00 -15.00 21.25
C GLN A 118 -3.76 -16.29 20.96
N MET A 119 -4.22 -16.98 22.01
CA MET A 119 -5.04 -18.21 21.89
C MET A 119 -4.43 -19.26 20.93
N LYS A 120 -3.10 -19.46 21.00
CA LYS A 120 -2.29 -20.34 20.12
C LYS A 120 -2.15 -19.86 18.67
N PHE A 121 -2.78 -18.76 18.27
CA PHE A 121 -2.56 -18.11 16.99
C PHE A 121 -1.38 -17.15 17.07
N ARG A 122 -0.64 -17.06 15.97
CA ARG A 122 0.55 -16.23 15.80
C ARG A 122 0.24 -15.19 14.74
N TYR A 123 0.27 -13.93 15.13
CA TYR A 123 -0.04 -12.80 14.28
C TYR A 123 1.16 -11.87 14.16
N THR A 124 1.21 -11.18 13.04
CA THR A 124 2.04 -10.01 12.83
C THR A 124 1.10 -8.82 12.68
N LEU A 125 1.21 -7.89 13.61
CA LEU A 125 0.53 -6.61 13.61
C LEU A 125 1.33 -5.61 12.79
N VAL A 126 0.63 -4.81 12.00
CA VAL A 126 1.22 -3.67 11.28
C VAL A 126 0.58 -2.39 11.79
N PHE A 127 1.40 -1.36 11.95
CA PHE A 127 0.98 -0.08 12.48
C PHE A 127 1.06 1.00 11.42
N ASP A 128 0.17 1.99 11.51
CA ASP A 128 0.27 3.22 10.73
C ASP A 128 1.33 4.17 11.33
N ARG A 129 1.39 5.36 10.74
CA ARG A 129 2.26 6.45 11.17
C ARG A 129 1.89 7.04 12.54
N GLU A 130 0.66 6.81 13.00
CA GLU A 130 0.18 7.22 14.33
C GLU A 130 0.43 6.14 15.40
N ASN A 131 1.11 5.05 15.04
CA ASN A 131 1.33 3.88 15.90
C ASN A 131 0.04 3.18 16.34
N LYS A 132 -1.03 3.27 15.53
CA LYS A 132 -2.24 2.47 15.71
C LYS A 132 -2.15 1.22 14.83
N VAL A 133 -2.67 0.10 15.32
CA VAL A 133 -2.68 -1.17 14.57
C VAL A 133 -3.65 -1.04 13.40
N VAL A 134 -3.17 -1.21 12.19
CA VAL A 134 -3.99 -1.12 10.97
C VAL A 134 -4.49 -2.49 10.54
N CYS A 135 -3.64 -3.51 10.65
CA CYS A 135 -4.01 -4.87 10.33
C CYS A 135 -3.30 -5.88 11.23
N ARG A 136 -3.91 -7.05 11.37
CA ARG A 136 -3.34 -8.22 12.04
C ARG A 136 -3.50 -9.42 11.12
N PHE A 137 -2.39 -10.05 10.76
CA PHE A 137 -2.42 -11.19 9.86
C PHE A 137 -1.52 -12.31 10.37
N THR A 138 -1.96 -13.53 10.13
CA THR A 138 -1.13 -14.72 10.29
C THR A 138 -0.04 -14.75 9.21
N GLN A 139 1.01 -15.53 9.43
CA GLN A 139 2.04 -15.75 8.41
C GLN A 139 1.45 -16.24 7.08
N LYS A 140 0.41 -17.10 7.13
CA LYS A 140 -0.27 -17.61 5.94
C LYS A 140 -0.93 -16.48 5.15
N GLN A 141 -1.58 -15.54 5.83
CA GLN A 141 -2.20 -14.38 5.18
C GLN A 141 -1.16 -13.45 4.57
N TRP A 142 -0.03 -13.20 5.24
CA TRP A 142 1.07 -12.41 4.66
C TRP A 142 1.65 -13.04 3.39
N LYS A 143 1.83 -14.38 3.38
CA LYS A 143 2.23 -15.10 2.17
C LYS A 143 1.22 -14.94 1.03
N HIS A 144 -0.06 -15.07 1.35
CA HIS A 144 -1.12 -14.89 0.36
C HIS A 144 -1.16 -13.46 -0.23
N ILE A 145 -0.91 -12.43 0.58
CA ILE A 145 -0.81 -11.04 0.09
C ILE A 145 0.39 -10.89 -0.86
N LEU A 146 1.54 -11.47 -0.51
CA LEU A 146 2.73 -11.46 -1.37
C LEU A 146 2.47 -12.19 -2.69
N GLU A 147 1.89 -13.39 -2.64
CA GLU A 147 1.55 -14.18 -3.84
C GLU A 147 0.56 -13.45 -4.75
N ALA A 148 -0.45 -12.77 -4.18
CA ALA A 148 -1.41 -11.96 -4.93
C ALA A 148 -0.72 -10.77 -5.63
N PHE A 149 0.21 -10.11 -4.94
CA PHE A 149 1.04 -9.06 -5.52
C PHE A 149 1.90 -9.58 -6.68
N GLU A 150 2.65 -10.67 -6.47
CA GLU A 150 3.51 -11.28 -7.49
C GLU A 150 2.69 -11.68 -8.73
N THR A 151 1.53 -12.32 -8.51
CA THR A 151 0.61 -12.73 -9.58
C THR A 151 0.09 -11.53 -10.36
N TYR A 152 -0.29 -10.45 -9.68
CA TYR A 152 -0.73 -9.22 -10.31
C TYR A 152 0.37 -8.61 -11.17
N CYS A 153 1.59 -8.52 -10.63
CA CYS A 153 2.73 -7.99 -11.36
C CYS A 153 3.08 -8.84 -12.59
N GLN A 154 3.10 -10.17 -12.47
CA GLN A 154 3.32 -11.07 -13.61
C GLN A 154 2.25 -10.87 -14.70
N THR A 155 0.97 -10.85 -14.31
CA THR A 155 -0.16 -10.67 -15.23
C THR A 155 -0.07 -9.34 -15.99
N ASN A 156 0.36 -8.28 -15.32
CA ASN A 156 0.44 -6.93 -15.89
C ASN A 156 1.83 -6.58 -16.43
N ARG A 157 2.78 -7.53 -16.44
CA ARG A 157 4.18 -7.32 -16.86
C ARG A 157 4.89 -6.18 -16.12
N ILE A 158 4.57 -6.02 -14.84
CA ILE A 158 5.20 -5.04 -13.94
C ILE A 158 6.44 -5.69 -13.32
N ARG A 159 7.59 -5.04 -13.41
CA ARG A 159 8.84 -5.54 -12.85
C ARG A 159 8.97 -5.12 -11.38
N TYR A 160 9.18 -6.09 -10.49
CA TYR A 160 9.27 -5.87 -9.04
C TYR A 160 10.53 -6.46 -8.41
N ASP A 161 11.38 -7.12 -9.19
CA ASP A 161 12.66 -7.68 -8.75
C ASP A 161 13.83 -6.74 -9.09
N SER A 162 14.82 -6.69 -8.20
CA SER A 162 16.04 -5.89 -8.40
C SER A 162 16.98 -6.48 -9.47
N GLY A 163 16.66 -7.66 -10.03
CA GLY A 163 17.52 -8.38 -10.95
C GLY A 163 16.87 -9.64 -11.52
N GLY A 164 16.23 -9.51 -12.68
CA GLY A 164 15.75 -10.63 -13.48
C GLY A 164 15.30 -10.11 -14.84
N SER A 165 15.96 -10.57 -15.90
CA SER A 165 15.53 -10.36 -17.29
C SER A 165 14.22 -11.09 -17.54
N LEU A 166 13.24 -10.41 -18.14
CA LEU A 166 12.13 -11.04 -18.85
C LEU A 166 12.65 -11.94 -19.97
#